data_AF-A0A9Q9MKK9-F1
#
_entry.id   AF-A0A9Q9MKK9-F1
#
_cell.length_a   1.000
_cell.length_b   1.000
_cell.length_c   1.000
_cell.angle_alpha   90.00
_cell.angle_beta   90.00
_cell.angle_gamma   90.00
#
_symmetry.space_group_name_H-M   'P 1'
#
loop_
_entity.id
_entity.type
_entity.pdbx_description
1 polymer ?
#
loop_
_entity_poly.entity_id
_entity_poly.type
_entity_poly.pdbx_seq_one_letter_code
_entity_poly.pdbx_strand_id
1 'polypeptide(L)'
;MTPTPSPEQLRDETCVACPGQRLPLGAFDVAPRPSPQIPFSAELGFRVSAATGVPTCVHAFRVGVPPAPYASGGVPLPTSTVPPEPAPEDLRLPEDATLLEAWLLALVRSAPADRLAVTLARAERLASQRFPPAQILAAMRRILGGG
;
A
#
# COMPACT_ATOMS: atom_id res chain seq x y z
N MET A 1 -16.95 -17.94 -5.14
CA MET A 1 -15.70 -17.99 -4.35
C MET A 1 -14.62 -17.46 -5.25
N THR A 2 -14.11 -16.25 -5.00
CA THR A 2 -13.01 -15.73 -5.79
C THR A 2 -11.71 -16.30 -5.20
N PRO A 3 -10.85 -16.92 -6.01
CA PRO A 3 -9.60 -17.49 -5.52
C PRO A 3 -8.68 -16.40 -4.96
N THR A 4 -7.78 -16.78 -4.04
CA THR A 4 -6.63 -15.97 -3.64
C THR A 4 -5.97 -15.39 -4.90
N PRO A 5 -5.61 -14.09 -4.93
CA PRO A 5 -5.00 -13.50 -6.12
C PRO A 5 -3.73 -14.27 -6.50
N SER A 6 -3.52 -14.47 -7.81
CA SER A 6 -2.27 -15.02 -8.29
C SER A 6 -1.10 -14.11 -7.90
N PRO A 7 0.15 -14.62 -7.84
CA PRO A 7 1.31 -13.77 -7.58
C PRO A 7 1.45 -12.62 -8.60
N GLU A 8 1.00 -12.79 -9.83
CA GLU A 8 0.99 -11.74 -10.85
C GLU A 8 -0.04 -10.65 -10.52
N GLN A 9 -1.29 -11.05 -10.25
CA GLN A 9 -2.34 -10.11 -9.86
C GLN A 9 -1.94 -9.31 -8.60
N LEU A 10 -1.32 -9.97 -7.62
CA LEU A 10 -0.84 -9.30 -6.42
C LEU A 10 0.26 -8.28 -6.71
N ARG A 11 1.15 -8.54 -7.69
CA ARG A 11 2.17 -7.58 -8.10
C ARG A 11 1.54 -6.34 -8.73
N ASP A 12 0.62 -6.54 -9.67
CA ASP A 12 -0.02 -5.46 -10.42
C ASP A 12 -0.89 -4.57 -9.49
N GLU A 13 -1.51 -5.19 -8.48
CA GLU A 13 -2.41 -4.52 -7.54
C GLU A 13 -1.71 -3.88 -6.32
N THR A 14 -0.40 -4.08 -6.13
CA THR A 14 0.33 -3.57 -4.96
C THR A 14 1.40 -2.54 -5.30
N CYS A 15 1.86 -1.79 -4.30
CA CYS A 15 2.93 -0.81 -4.52
C CYS A 15 4.29 -1.48 -4.65
N VAL A 16 5.25 -0.78 -5.27
CA VAL A 16 6.63 -1.28 -5.45
C VAL A 16 7.36 -1.62 -4.14
N ALA A 17 6.93 -1.02 -3.02
CA ALA A 17 7.46 -1.26 -1.68
C ALA A 17 6.74 -2.40 -0.93
N CYS A 18 5.78 -3.05 -1.57
CA CYS A 18 4.99 -4.13 -0.98
C CYS A 18 5.79 -5.44 -1.00
N PRO A 19 5.78 -6.24 0.08
CA PRO A 19 6.28 -7.62 0.03
C PRO A 19 5.60 -8.47 -1.06
N GLY A 20 4.34 -8.16 -1.41
CA GLY A 20 3.59 -8.77 -2.51
C GLY A 20 4.27 -8.66 -3.89
N GLN A 21 5.25 -7.76 -4.03
CA GLN A 21 6.09 -7.69 -5.22
C GLN A 21 6.97 -8.94 -5.41
N ARG A 22 7.26 -9.66 -4.32
CA ARG A 22 8.21 -10.78 -4.28
C ARG A 22 7.64 -12.04 -3.62
N LEU A 23 6.61 -11.90 -2.80
CA LEU A 23 6.08 -12.96 -1.95
C LEU A 23 4.58 -13.16 -2.21
N PRO A 24 4.07 -14.40 -2.17
CA PRO A 24 2.64 -14.64 -2.27
C PRO A 24 1.90 -14.11 -1.03
N LEU A 25 0.60 -13.85 -1.20
CA LEU A 25 -0.27 -13.49 -0.08
C LEU A 25 -0.25 -14.60 0.98
N GLY A 26 -0.15 -14.22 2.26
CA GLY A 26 0.03 -15.15 3.38
C GLY A 26 1.49 -15.45 3.74
N ALA A 27 2.46 -15.10 2.89
CA ALA A 27 3.90 -15.19 3.22
C ALA A 27 4.47 -13.90 3.83
N PHE A 28 3.60 -12.93 4.14
CA PHE A 28 3.93 -11.69 4.84
C PHE A 28 2.74 -11.26 5.70
N ASP A 29 3.00 -10.45 6.71
CA ASP A 29 1.97 -9.92 7.61
C ASP A 29 1.34 -8.64 7.04
N VAL A 30 0.13 -8.32 7.49
CA VAL A 30 -0.51 -7.04 7.19
C VAL A 30 -0.72 -6.29 8.48
N ALA A 31 -0.06 -5.15 8.62
CA ALA A 31 -0.22 -4.26 9.77
C ALA A 31 -1.25 -3.16 9.48
N PRO A 32 -1.94 -2.64 10.50
CA PRO A 32 -2.97 -1.63 10.31
C PRO A 32 -2.42 -0.25 9.89
N ARG A 33 -1.13 0.01 10.16
CA ARG A 33 -0.48 1.28 9.83
C ARG A 33 1.05 1.16 9.83
N PRO A 34 1.76 2.06 9.12
CA PRO A 34 3.20 2.23 9.31
C PRO A 34 3.52 2.62 10.75
N SER A 35 4.65 2.11 11.26
CA SER A 35 5.14 2.42 12.61
C SER A 35 6.66 2.21 12.69
N PRO A 36 7.34 2.80 13.70
CA PRO A 36 8.77 2.58 13.93
C PRO A 36 9.16 1.10 14.14
N GLN A 37 8.21 0.26 14.59
CA GLN A 37 8.40 -1.17 14.78
C GLN A 37 8.39 -1.96 13.47
N ILE A 38 7.97 -1.33 12.37
CA ILE A 38 7.88 -1.93 11.03
C ILE A 38 8.59 -1.00 10.04
N PRO A 39 9.91 -0.76 10.22
CA PRO A 39 10.66 0.14 9.38
C PRO A 39 10.75 -0.37 7.94
N PHE A 40 10.93 0.56 7.00
CA PHE A 40 11.27 0.22 5.62
C PHE A 40 12.73 -0.22 5.54
N SER A 41 13.00 -1.38 4.94
CA SER A 41 14.36 -1.83 4.63
C SER A 41 14.69 -1.53 3.18
N ALA A 42 15.63 -0.62 2.95
CA ALA A 42 16.10 -0.28 1.60
C ALA A 42 16.81 -1.46 0.92
N GLU A 43 17.47 -2.32 1.70
CA GLU A 43 18.13 -3.54 1.21
C GLU A 43 17.12 -4.56 0.68
N LEU A 44 16.00 -4.74 1.39
CA LEU A 44 14.98 -5.72 1.02
C LEU A 44 13.93 -5.16 0.05
N GLY A 45 13.75 -3.84 0.05
CA GLY A 45 12.77 -3.12 -0.77
C GLY A 45 11.36 -3.10 -0.17
N PHE A 46 11.18 -3.53 1.07
CA PHE A 46 9.88 -3.55 1.76
C PHE A 46 10.06 -3.39 3.27
N ARG A 47 8.95 -3.25 4.01
CA ARG A 47 8.97 -3.13 5.47
C ARG A 47 9.09 -4.50 6.13
N VAL A 48 9.79 -4.54 7.26
CA VAL A 48 10.00 -5.77 8.05
C VAL A 48 9.69 -5.48 9.51
N SER A 49 8.92 -6.34 10.16
CA SER A 49 8.67 -6.25 11.60
C SER A 49 9.96 -6.45 12.37
N ALA A 50 10.34 -5.48 13.20
CA ALA A 50 11.51 -5.59 14.07
C ALA A 50 11.33 -6.66 15.16
N ALA A 51 10.09 -7.01 15.51
CA ALA A 51 9.79 -8.00 16.52
C ALA A 51 9.87 -9.45 15.98
N THR A 52 9.49 -9.67 14.73
CA THR A 52 9.34 -11.02 14.15
C THR A 52 10.28 -11.30 12.99
N GLY A 53 10.92 -10.27 12.41
CA GLY A 53 11.71 -10.40 11.18
C GLY A 53 10.88 -10.67 9.93
N VAL A 54 9.55 -10.68 10.04
CA VAL A 54 8.64 -11.03 8.94
C VAL A 54 8.37 -9.81 8.05
N PRO A 55 8.41 -9.94 6.71
CA PRO A 55 7.98 -8.90 5.79
C PRO A 55 6.54 -8.44 6.10
N THR A 56 6.27 -7.15 6.02
CA THR A 56 4.97 -6.61 6.44
C THR A 56 4.49 -5.55 5.46
N CYS A 57 3.27 -5.72 4.95
CA CYS A 57 2.56 -4.65 4.25
C CYS A 57 1.76 -3.81 5.25
N VAL A 58 1.66 -2.51 4.99
CA VAL A 58 0.88 -1.57 5.83
C VAL A 58 -0.35 -1.02 5.11
N HIS A 59 -0.66 -1.52 3.92
CA HIS A 59 -1.76 -1.07 3.07
C HIS A 59 -2.72 -2.23 2.79
N ALA A 60 -3.59 -2.54 3.76
CA ALA A 60 -4.57 -3.61 3.67
C ALA A 60 -5.40 -3.56 2.37
N PHE A 61 -5.82 -2.36 1.95
CA PHE A 61 -6.65 -2.14 0.76
C PHE A 61 -5.94 -2.49 -0.57
N ARG A 62 -4.61 -2.53 -0.58
CA ARG A 62 -3.80 -2.91 -1.75
C ARG A 62 -3.64 -4.42 -1.87
N VAL A 63 -3.43 -5.09 -0.75
CA VAL A 63 -3.24 -6.54 -0.71
C VAL A 63 -4.57 -7.31 -0.61
N GLY A 64 -5.68 -6.59 -0.40
CA GLY A 64 -7.03 -7.14 -0.44
C GLY A 64 -7.45 -7.90 0.80
N VAL A 65 -6.71 -7.81 1.91
CA VAL A 65 -7.02 -8.51 3.17
C VAL A 65 -6.91 -7.60 4.39
N PRO A 66 -7.68 -7.85 5.47
CA PRO A 66 -7.56 -7.10 6.71
C PRO A 66 -6.16 -7.25 7.35
N PRO A 67 -5.78 -6.34 8.26
CA PRO A 67 -4.59 -6.51 9.07
C PRO A 67 -4.61 -7.79 9.93
N ALA A 68 -3.58 -8.62 9.80
CA ALA A 68 -3.38 -9.81 10.63
C ALA A 68 -1.93 -10.35 10.50
N PRO A 69 -1.46 -11.13 11.50
CA PRO A 69 -0.18 -11.84 11.43
C PRO A 69 -0.32 -13.15 10.62
N TYR A 70 -0.53 -13.04 9.31
CA TYR A 70 -0.73 -14.20 8.43
C TYR A 70 0.49 -15.12 8.41
N ALA A 71 1.69 -14.56 8.29
CA ALA A 71 2.92 -15.34 8.20
C ALA A 71 3.52 -15.61 9.58
N SER A 72 3.61 -14.60 10.45
CA SER A 72 4.22 -14.78 11.78
C SER A 72 3.31 -15.52 12.77
N GLY A 73 1.99 -15.37 12.64
CA GLY A 73 1.00 -15.96 13.52
C GLY A 73 0.22 -17.13 12.91
N GLY A 74 0.46 -17.45 11.63
CA GLY A 74 -0.24 -18.54 10.93
C GLY A 74 -1.74 -18.30 10.76
N VAL A 75 -2.19 -17.04 10.79
CA VAL A 75 -3.60 -16.71 10.60
C VAL A 75 -4.02 -17.12 9.17
N PRO A 76 -5.13 -17.85 9.00
CA PRO A 76 -5.59 -18.22 7.66
C PRO A 76 -6.07 -16.99 6.89
N LEU A 77 -5.84 -16.99 5.57
CA LEU A 77 -6.37 -15.94 4.70
C LEU A 77 -7.89 -15.95 4.68
N PRO A 78 -8.55 -14.77 4.71
CA PRO A 78 -10.00 -14.69 4.61
C PRO A 78 -10.46 -15.18 3.23
N THR A 79 -11.62 -15.82 3.21
CA THR A 79 -12.29 -16.29 1.97
C THR A 79 -13.12 -15.22 1.27
N SER A 80 -13.33 -14.05 1.91
CA SER A 80 -14.04 -12.90 1.33
C SER A 80 -13.04 -11.89 0.76
N THR A 81 -13.35 -11.37 -0.43
CA THR A 81 -12.43 -10.62 -1.29
C THR A 81 -12.86 -9.19 -1.57
N VAL A 82 -13.70 -8.57 -0.73
CA VAL A 82 -13.90 -7.12 -0.83
C VAL A 82 -12.64 -6.47 -0.26
N PRO A 83 -11.79 -5.82 -1.07
CA PRO A 83 -10.62 -5.15 -0.53
C PRO A 83 -11.11 -4.13 0.49
N PRO A 84 -10.48 -4.05 1.67
CA PRO A 84 -10.90 -3.06 2.66
C PRO A 84 -10.80 -1.67 2.04
N GLU A 85 -11.73 -0.79 2.40
CA GLU A 85 -11.63 0.61 1.99
C GLU A 85 -10.39 1.26 2.63
N PRO A 86 -9.77 2.26 1.99
CA PRO A 86 -8.72 3.03 2.64
C PRO A 86 -9.22 3.65 3.95
N ALA A 87 -8.46 3.51 5.03
CA ALA A 87 -8.79 4.12 6.31
C ALA A 87 -8.58 5.66 6.24
N PRO A 88 -9.22 6.46 7.11
CA PRO A 88 -8.96 7.90 7.18
C PRO A 88 -7.48 8.27 7.32
N GLU A 89 -6.71 7.41 7.98
CA GLU A 89 -5.25 7.47 8.15
C GLU A 89 -4.52 7.42 6.81
N ASP A 90 -4.98 6.58 5.88
CA ASP A 90 -4.40 6.39 4.54
C ASP A 90 -4.61 7.61 3.63
N LEU A 91 -5.51 8.52 4.01
CA LEU A 91 -5.80 9.77 3.28
C LEU A 91 -4.94 10.94 3.75
N ARG A 92 -4.17 10.77 4.83
CA ARG A 92 -3.27 11.80 5.36
C ARG A 92 -1.93 11.80 4.60
N LEU A 93 -1.42 12.99 4.29
CA LEU A 93 -0.12 13.12 3.61
C LEU A 93 0.97 12.42 4.46
N PRO A 94 1.68 11.43 3.91
CA PRO A 94 2.69 10.71 4.67
C PRO A 94 3.91 11.59 4.97
N GLU A 95 4.70 11.18 5.96
CA GLU A 95 6.03 11.75 6.24
C GLU A 95 7.11 11.08 5.37
N ASP A 96 6.88 9.83 4.99
CA ASP A 96 7.80 8.98 4.25
C ASP A 96 7.40 8.91 2.76
N ALA A 97 8.34 9.24 1.88
CA ALA A 97 8.13 9.24 0.44
C ALA A 97 7.78 7.85 -0.13
N THR A 98 8.18 6.76 0.54
CA THR A 98 7.85 5.39 0.11
C THR A 98 6.34 5.09 0.18
N LEU A 99 5.57 5.92 0.90
CA LEU A 99 4.13 5.79 1.05
C LEU A 99 3.33 6.67 0.08
N LEU A 100 3.99 7.53 -0.72
CA LEU A 100 3.33 8.48 -1.61
C LEU A 100 2.39 7.81 -2.63
N GLU A 101 2.83 6.69 -3.19
CA GLU A 101 2.05 5.95 -4.18
C GLU A 101 0.74 5.40 -3.57
N ALA A 102 0.84 4.80 -2.38
CA ALA A 102 -0.31 4.26 -1.67
C ALA A 102 -1.28 5.37 -1.25
N TRP A 103 -0.76 6.50 -0.75
CA TRP A 103 -1.56 7.67 -0.39
C TRP A 103 -2.31 8.26 -1.60
N LEU A 104 -1.64 8.45 -2.75
CA LEU A 104 -2.28 8.95 -3.96
C LEU A 104 -3.40 8.01 -4.43
N LEU A 105 -3.18 6.70 -4.40
CA LEU A 105 -4.20 5.74 -4.77
C LEU A 105 -5.37 5.69 -3.79
N ALA A 106 -5.12 5.83 -2.49
CA ALA A 106 -6.18 5.94 -1.48
C ALA A 106 -7.10 7.14 -1.76
N LEU A 107 -6.52 8.29 -2.16
CA LEU A 107 -7.28 9.45 -2.61
C LEU A 107 -8.09 9.18 -3.88
N VAL A 108 -7.51 8.50 -4.87
CA VAL A 108 -8.23 8.12 -6.11
C VAL A 108 -9.41 7.21 -5.80
N ARG A 109 -9.23 6.18 -4.98
CA ARG A 109 -10.31 5.23 -4.61
C ARG A 109 -11.43 5.87 -3.80
N SER A 110 -11.10 6.91 -3.03
CA SER A 110 -12.07 7.62 -2.19
C SER A 110 -12.73 8.81 -2.89
N ALA A 111 -12.24 9.21 -4.08
CA ALA A 111 -12.75 10.36 -4.80
C ALA A 111 -13.97 9.99 -5.66
N PRO A 112 -15.04 10.81 -5.66
CA PRO A 112 -16.08 10.75 -6.68
C PRO A 112 -15.48 10.92 -8.09
N ALA A 113 -15.99 10.19 -9.07
CA ALA A 113 -15.43 10.16 -10.43
C ALA A 113 -15.40 11.56 -11.09
N ASP A 114 -16.40 12.40 -10.83
CA ASP A 114 -16.50 13.79 -11.32
C ASP A 114 -15.51 14.75 -10.64
N ARG A 115 -14.88 14.34 -9.53
CA ARG A 115 -13.92 15.14 -8.74
C ARG A 115 -12.49 14.64 -8.83
N LEU A 116 -12.23 13.54 -9.52
CA LEU A 116 -10.92 12.88 -9.56
C LEU A 116 -9.77 13.84 -9.95
N ALA A 117 -9.95 14.61 -11.03
CA ALA A 117 -8.94 15.56 -11.50
C ALA A 117 -8.64 16.66 -10.46
N VAL A 118 -9.67 17.17 -9.78
CA VAL A 118 -9.53 18.19 -8.71
C VAL A 118 -8.82 17.60 -7.50
N THR A 119 -9.14 16.36 -7.13
CA THR A 119 -8.49 15.63 -6.03
C THR A 119 -7.00 15.44 -6.31
N LEU A 120 -6.63 14.98 -7.51
CA LEU A 120 -5.23 14.79 -7.89
C LEU A 120 -4.45 16.11 -7.90
N ALA A 121 -5.02 17.18 -8.46
CA ALA A 121 -4.38 18.49 -8.46
C ALA A 121 -4.18 19.05 -7.04
N ARG A 122 -5.12 18.79 -6.12
CA ARG A 122 -4.96 19.14 -4.70
C ARG A 122 -3.88 18.30 -4.03
N ALA A 123 -3.83 17.01 -4.33
CA ALA A 123 -2.84 16.09 -3.80
C ALA A 123 -1.42 16.51 -4.21
N GLU A 124 -1.20 16.83 -5.49
CA GLU A 124 0.08 17.31 -6.00
C GLU A 124 0.55 18.57 -5.24
N ARG A 125 -0.32 19.59 -5.10
CA ARG A 125 -0.01 20.82 -4.36
C ARG A 125 0.29 20.58 -2.88
N LEU A 126 -0.33 19.57 -2.27
CA LEU A 126 -0.07 19.22 -0.88
C LEU A 126 1.27 18.48 -0.75
N ALA A 127 1.54 17.53 -1.64
CA ALA A 127 2.78 16.77 -1.66
C ALA A 127 4.00 17.66 -1.94
N SER A 128 3.86 18.67 -2.81
CA SER A 128 4.94 19.60 -3.16
C SER A 128 5.43 20.44 -1.97
N GLN A 129 4.67 20.49 -0.87
CA GLN A 129 5.09 21.18 0.36
C GLN A 129 6.16 20.39 1.13
N ARG A 130 6.32 19.09 0.85
CA ARG A 130 7.19 18.19 1.62
C ARG A 130 8.15 17.39 0.75
N PHE A 131 7.75 17.01 -0.45
CA PHE A 131 8.49 16.06 -1.27
C PHE A 131 9.05 16.72 -2.54
N PRO A 132 10.25 16.32 -3.00
CA PRO A 132 10.78 16.73 -4.29
C PRO A 132 9.85 16.37 -5.45
N PRO A 133 9.73 17.21 -6.50
CA PRO A 133 8.86 16.95 -7.65
C PRO A 133 9.08 15.60 -8.32
N ALA A 134 10.33 15.13 -8.39
CA ALA A 134 10.67 13.83 -8.99
C ALA A 134 9.99 12.65 -8.28
N GLN A 135 9.87 12.69 -6.95
CA GLN A 135 9.23 11.62 -6.18
C GLN A 135 7.71 11.63 -6.38
N ILE A 136 7.11 12.82 -6.42
CA ILE A 136 5.67 13.00 -6.65
C ILE A 136 5.29 12.49 -8.04
N LEU A 137 6.02 12.92 -9.07
CA LEU A 137 5.77 12.50 -10.46
C LEU A 137 5.99 10.99 -10.65
N ALA A 138 7.01 10.41 -10.00
CA ALA A 138 7.22 8.97 -10.04
C ALA A 138 6.02 8.21 -9.44
N ALA A 139 5.48 8.67 -8.30
CA ALA A 139 4.31 8.06 -7.69
C ALA A 139 3.04 8.24 -8.56
N MET A 140 2.81 9.43 -9.13
CA MET A 140 1.66 9.68 -10.02
C MET A 140 1.71 8.82 -11.29
N ARG A 141 2.87 8.66 -11.91
CA ARG A 141 3.02 7.81 -13.10
C ARG A 141 2.65 6.36 -12.83
N ARG A 142 2.99 5.83 -11.65
CA ARG A 142 2.67 4.44 -11.29
C ARG A 142 1.17 4.22 -11.09
N ILE A 143 0.46 5.16 -10.48
CA ILE A 143 -0.98 5.00 -10.25
C ILE A 143 -1.82 5.24 -11.52
N LEU A 144 -1.31 6.03 -12.48
CA LEU A 144 -2.02 6.36 -13.72
C LEU A 144 -1.63 5.45 -14.90
N GLY A 145 -0.42 4.90 -14.90
CA GLY A 145 0.11 4.10 -16.00
C GLY A 145 -0.35 2.64 -16.01
N GLY A 146 -0.98 2.17 -14.94
CA GLY A 146 -1.10 0.73 -14.66
C GLY A 146 0.27 0.17 -14.23
N GLY A 147 0.28 -0.63 -13.15
CA GLY A 147 1.45 -1.45 -12.81
C GLY A 147 1.72 -2.47 -13.91
#